data_AF-Q8DG60-F1
#
_entry.id   AF-Q8DG60-F1
#
_cell.length_a   1.000
_cell.length_b   1.000
_cell.length_c   1.000
_cell.angle_alpha   90.00
_cell.angle_beta   90.00
_cell.angle_gamma   90.00
#
_symmetry.space_group_name_H-M   'P 1'
#
loop_
_entity.id
_entity.type
_entity.pdbx_description
1 polymer ?
#
loop_
_entity_poly.entity_id
_entity_poly.type
_entity_poly.pdbx_seq_one_letter_code
_entity_poly.pdbx_strand_id
1 'polypeptide(L)'
;MKRFWAMVCALFLSVSLLLTSCANVPTGLTGNFREDTLALISSLREAIALPENDPNKKAAQAEARKKLNDFFALYRRDDSLRSLSSFMTMQTALNSLAGHYSSYPNRPLPEKLKARLEQEFKQVELALDREAKS
;
A
#
# COMPACT_ATOMS: atom_id res chain seq x y z
N MET A 1 -41.33 -24.30 -18.27
CA MET A 1 -40.84 -23.04 -18.88
C MET A 1 -39.96 -22.19 -17.95
N LYS A 2 -40.19 -22.14 -16.63
CA LYS A 2 -39.44 -21.25 -15.70
C LYS A 2 -37.97 -21.64 -15.41
N ARG A 3 -37.58 -22.91 -15.60
CA ARG A 3 -36.22 -23.41 -15.31
C ARG A 3 -35.17 -23.06 -16.38
N PHE A 4 -35.60 -22.78 -17.62
CA PHE A 4 -34.67 -22.39 -18.68
C PHE A 4 -34.21 -20.92 -18.55
N TRP A 5 -35.06 -20.04 -18.04
CA TRP A 5 -34.72 -18.63 -17.84
C TRP A 5 -33.64 -18.43 -16.77
N ALA A 6 -33.66 -19.22 -15.69
CA ALA A 6 -32.62 -19.16 -14.67
C ALA A 6 -31.25 -19.62 -15.19
N MET A 7 -31.19 -20.59 -16.11
CA MET A 7 -29.92 -21.02 -16.71
C MET A 7 -29.34 -19.98 -17.65
N VAL A 8 -30.15 -19.30 -18.47
CA VAL A 8 -29.66 -18.24 -19.36
C VAL A 8 -29.15 -17.04 -18.56
N CYS A 9 -29.84 -16.64 -17.48
CA CYS A 9 -29.34 -15.59 -16.59
C CYS A 9 -28.05 -16.00 -15.84
N ALA A 10 -27.89 -17.29 -15.48
CA ALA A 10 -26.67 -17.77 -14.82
C ALA A 10 -25.48 -17.92 -15.78
N LEU A 11 -25.72 -18.23 -17.05
CA LEU A 11 -24.65 -18.38 -18.05
C LEU A 11 -24.06 -17.03 -18.50
N PHE A 12 -24.82 -15.93 -18.39
CA PHE A 12 -24.32 -14.61 -18.76
C PHE A 12 -23.35 -14.00 -17.72
N LEU A 13 -23.33 -14.51 -16.49
CA LEU A 13 -22.44 -14.01 -15.43
C LEU A 13 -21.07 -14.70 -15.42
N SER A 14 -20.89 -15.79 -16.17
CA SER A 14 -19.64 -16.56 -16.19
C SER A 14 -18.64 -16.17 -17.28
N VAL A 15 -18.99 -15.31 -18.25
CA VAL A 15 -18.14 -15.06 -19.43
C VAL A 15 -17.27 -13.79 -19.33
N SER A 16 -17.55 -12.83 -18.44
CA SER A 16 -16.79 -11.58 -18.38
C SER A 16 -15.57 -11.57 -17.45
N LEU A 17 -15.20 -12.70 -16.83
CA LEU A 17 -14.01 -12.78 -15.94
C LEU A 17 -12.82 -13.53 -16.56
N LEU A 18 -12.96 -14.12 -17.74
CA LEU A 18 -11.82 -14.63 -18.50
C LEU A 18 -11.46 -13.63 -19.58
N LEU A 19 -10.62 -12.65 -19.27
CA LEU A 19 -9.68 -11.97 -20.19
C LEU A 19 -9.02 -10.84 -19.41
N THR A 20 -7.70 -10.70 -19.57
CA THR A 20 -6.83 -9.67 -18.96
C THR A 20 -6.61 -9.76 -17.44
N SER A 21 -5.91 -10.80 -17.00
CA SER A 21 -4.89 -10.60 -15.96
C SER A 21 -3.59 -10.15 -16.64
N CYS A 22 -3.59 -8.95 -17.23
CA CYS A 22 -2.31 -8.28 -17.44
C CYS A 22 -1.78 -7.95 -16.04
N ALA A 23 -0.52 -8.28 -15.75
CA ALA A 23 0.14 -7.81 -14.56
C ALA A 23 0.24 -6.28 -14.64
N ASN A 24 -0.83 -5.58 -14.25
CA ASN A 24 -0.87 -4.13 -14.18
C ASN A 24 -0.05 -3.71 -12.96
N VAL A 25 1.27 -3.57 -13.14
CA VAL A 25 2.09 -2.84 -12.18
C VAL A 25 1.53 -1.41 -12.08
N PRO A 26 1.16 -0.93 -10.87
CA PRO A 26 0.70 0.44 -10.70
C PRO A 26 1.77 1.43 -11.18
N THR A 27 1.34 2.55 -11.78
CA THR A 27 2.25 3.56 -12.30
C THR A 27 3.18 4.08 -11.20
N GLY A 28 4.49 4.00 -11.42
CA GLY A 28 5.52 4.47 -10.48
C GLY A 28 6.08 3.38 -9.55
N LEU A 29 5.57 2.15 -9.63
CA LEU A 29 6.16 0.97 -9.00
C LEU A 29 6.98 0.18 -10.02
N THR A 30 8.12 -0.35 -9.59
CA THR A 30 9.04 -1.13 -10.43
C THR A 30 8.66 -2.60 -10.49
N GLY A 31 7.92 -3.10 -9.49
CA GLY A 31 7.71 -4.53 -9.30
C GLY A 31 8.75 -5.18 -8.38
N ASN A 32 9.86 -4.51 -8.11
CA ASN A 32 10.84 -4.97 -7.12
C ASN A 32 10.41 -4.53 -5.72
N PHE A 33 10.00 -5.49 -4.89
CA PHE A 33 9.50 -5.21 -3.54
C PHE A 33 10.47 -4.38 -2.69
N ARG A 34 11.77 -4.66 -2.76
CA ARG A 34 12.78 -3.93 -1.96
C ARG A 34 12.90 -2.48 -2.43
N GLU A 35 13.09 -2.28 -3.73
CA GLU A 35 13.24 -0.95 -4.31
C GLU A 35 11.99 -0.10 -4.07
N ASP A 36 10.81 -0.67 -4.33
CA ASP A 36 9.53 0.00 -4.16
C ASP A 36 9.26 0.31 -2.67
N THR A 37 9.66 -0.56 -1.75
CA THR A 37 9.54 -0.30 -0.30
C THR A 37 10.43 0.85 0.15
N LEU A 38 11.69 0.90 -0.29
CA LEU A 38 12.62 1.98 0.06
C LEU A 38 12.18 3.32 -0.53
N ALA A 39 11.70 3.33 -1.77
CA ALA A 39 11.14 4.52 -2.41
C ALA A 39 9.89 5.01 -1.68
N LEU A 40 8.99 4.09 -1.28
CA LEU A 40 7.79 4.42 -0.52
C LEU A 40 8.13 5.01 0.85
N ILE A 41 9.03 4.39 1.62
CA ILE A 41 9.48 4.90 2.91
C ILE A 41 10.02 6.33 2.78
N SER A 42 10.86 6.58 1.77
CA SER A 42 11.43 7.92 1.52
C SER A 42 10.32 8.95 1.26
N SER A 43 9.38 8.63 0.37
CA SER A 43 8.25 9.51 0.06
C SER A 43 7.33 9.73 1.27
N LEU A 44 7.12 8.72 2.12
CA LEU A 44 6.29 8.85 3.32
C LEU A 44 6.96 9.72 4.36
N ARG A 45 8.29 9.59 4.56
CA ARG A 45 9.05 10.47 5.45
C ARG A 45 8.96 11.93 5.02
N GLU A 46 9.10 12.21 3.72
CA GLU A 46 8.92 13.56 3.16
C GLU A 46 7.51 14.10 3.44
N ALA A 47 6.47 13.31 3.15
CA ALA A 47 5.09 13.71 3.39
C ALA A 47 4.78 13.96 4.88
N ILE A 48 5.39 13.17 5.78
CA ILE A 48 5.23 13.31 7.24
C ILE A 48 6.00 14.53 7.77
N ALA A 49 7.15 14.86 7.17
CA ALA A 49 8.01 15.97 7.58
C ALA A 49 7.48 17.36 7.16
N LEU A 50 6.49 17.41 6.26
CA LEU A 50 5.90 18.67 5.81
C LEU A 50 5.33 19.50 6.98
N PRO A 51 5.64 20.81 7.06
CA PRO A 51 5.11 21.70 8.09
C PRO A 51 3.59 21.65 8.18
N GLU A 52 3.05 21.82 9.39
CA GLU A 52 1.60 21.75 9.62
C GLU A 52 0.82 22.83 8.85
N ASN A 53 1.44 23.97 8.59
CA ASN A 53 0.85 25.08 7.84
C ASN A 53 1.19 25.05 6.34
N ASP A 54 1.85 23.99 5.85
CA ASP A 54 2.21 23.90 4.44
C ASP A 54 0.95 23.73 3.57
N PRO A 55 0.70 24.62 2.60
CA PRO A 55 -0.48 24.53 1.73
C PRO A 55 -0.52 23.24 0.90
N ASN A 56 0.65 22.62 0.65
CA ASN A 56 0.77 21.37 -0.10
C ASN A 56 0.53 20.13 0.76
N LYS A 57 0.39 20.26 2.08
CA LYS A 57 0.25 19.11 3.00
C LYS A 57 -0.90 18.19 2.61
N LYS A 58 -2.07 18.75 2.26
CA LYS A 58 -3.23 17.97 1.84
C LYS A 58 -2.95 17.18 0.55
N ALA A 59 -2.25 17.78 -0.39
CA ALA A 59 -1.85 17.13 -1.64
C ALA A 59 -0.86 15.99 -1.35
N ALA A 60 0.15 16.22 -0.52
CA ALA A 60 1.11 15.21 -0.11
C ALA A 60 0.46 14.03 0.64
N GLN A 61 -0.53 14.28 1.50
CA GLN A 61 -1.30 13.22 2.16
C GLN A 61 -2.15 12.42 1.17
N ALA A 62 -2.75 13.08 0.18
CA ALA A 62 -3.49 12.40 -0.89
C ALA A 62 -2.56 11.54 -1.76
N GLU A 63 -1.39 12.05 -2.10
CA GLU A 63 -0.35 11.31 -2.82
C GLU A 63 0.17 10.12 -2.00
N ALA A 64 0.46 10.32 -0.72
CA ALA A 64 0.87 9.26 0.20
C ALA A 64 -0.17 8.14 0.23
N ARG A 65 -1.46 8.47 0.38
CA ARG A 65 -2.56 7.48 0.33
C ARG A 65 -2.61 6.74 -1.00
N LYS A 66 -2.40 7.44 -2.12
CA LYS A 66 -2.35 6.80 -3.45
C LYS A 66 -1.20 5.80 -3.52
N LYS A 67 0.03 6.20 -3.17
CA LYS A 67 1.21 5.33 -3.17
C LYS A 67 1.04 4.12 -2.24
N LEU A 68 0.46 4.33 -1.06
CA LEU A 68 0.03 3.28 -0.13
C LEU A 68 -0.88 2.25 -0.80
N ASN A 69 -1.95 2.71 -1.44
CA ASN A 69 -2.93 1.85 -2.09
C ASN A 69 -2.31 1.10 -3.28
N ASP A 70 -1.50 1.78 -4.09
CA ASP A 70 -0.81 1.20 -5.23
C ASP A 70 0.16 0.09 -4.75
N PHE A 71 0.94 0.35 -3.70
CA PHE A 71 1.86 -0.62 -3.11
C PHE A 71 1.12 -1.87 -2.58
N PHE A 72 0.03 -1.68 -1.84
CA PHE A 72 -0.80 -2.80 -1.39
C PHE A 72 -1.45 -3.54 -2.55
N ALA A 73 -1.92 -2.86 -3.58
CA ALA A 73 -2.55 -3.51 -4.73
C ALA A 73 -1.59 -4.47 -5.42
N LEU A 74 -0.31 -4.09 -5.51
CA LEU A 74 0.74 -4.91 -6.12
C LEU A 74 1.17 -6.09 -5.23
N TYR A 75 1.52 -5.82 -3.97
CA TYR A 75 2.22 -6.81 -3.13
C TYR A 75 1.33 -7.63 -2.20
N ARG A 76 0.08 -7.23 -1.95
CA ARG A 76 -0.79 -7.90 -0.96
C ARG A 76 -1.09 -9.37 -1.29
N ARG A 77 -1.07 -9.74 -2.57
CA ARG A 77 -1.37 -11.11 -3.04
C ARG A 77 -0.12 -11.98 -3.24
N ASP A 78 1.06 -11.42 -3.02
CA ASP A 78 2.31 -12.17 -3.16
C ASP A 78 2.57 -12.97 -1.88
N ASP A 79 2.25 -14.26 -1.93
CA ASP A 79 2.45 -15.16 -0.80
C ASP A 79 3.93 -15.33 -0.42
N SER A 80 4.87 -15.09 -1.35
CA SER A 80 6.31 -15.18 -1.07
C SER A 80 6.78 -14.09 -0.11
N LEU A 81 6.10 -12.94 -0.10
CA LEU A 81 6.42 -11.81 0.78
C LEU A 81 5.87 -12.00 2.19
N ARG A 82 4.87 -12.86 2.40
CA ARG A 82 4.18 -13.02 3.69
C ARG A 82 5.05 -13.57 4.81
N SER A 83 6.16 -14.22 4.47
CA SER A 83 7.17 -14.69 5.43
C SER A 83 8.23 -13.64 5.74
N LEU A 84 8.30 -12.53 4.99
CA LEU A 84 9.30 -11.50 5.17
C LEU A 84 8.93 -10.55 6.32
N SER A 85 9.91 -10.33 7.19
CA SER A 85 9.77 -9.42 8.32
C SER A 85 9.57 -7.97 7.85
N SER A 86 10.25 -7.58 6.78
CA SER A 86 10.08 -6.27 6.14
C SER A 86 8.63 -6.04 5.69
N PHE A 87 8.02 -7.02 5.02
CA PHE A 87 6.64 -6.93 4.53
C PHE A 87 5.62 -6.84 5.65
N MET A 88 5.74 -7.65 6.71
CA MET A 88 4.81 -7.62 7.85
C MET A 88 4.88 -6.29 8.62
N THR A 89 6.10 -5.80 8.88
CA THR A 89 6.29 -4.52 9.57
C THR A 89 5.80 -3.36 8.71
N MET A 90 6.12 -3.37 7.41
CA MET A 90 5.66 -2.34 6.49
C MET A 90 4.13 -2.31 6.41
N GLN A 91 3.45 -3.46 6.28
CA GLN A 91 1.98 -3.51 6.33
C GLN A 91 1.42 -2.89 7.62
N THR A 92 2.04 -3.13 8.77
CA THR A 92 1.60 -2.57 10.06
C THR A 92 1.75 -1.05 10.10
N ALA A 93 2.89 -0.52 9.64
CA ALA A 93 3.13 0.92 9.53
C ALA A 93 2.14 1.58 8.58
N LEU A 94 1.97 0.99 7.40
CA LEU A 94 1.07 1.46 6.36
C LEU A 94 -0.40 1.44 6.81
N ASN A 95 -0.84 0.40 7.51
CA ASN A 95 -2.21 0.33 8.08
C ASN A 95 -2.43 1.43 9.13
N SER A 96 -1.44 1.69 9.98
CA SER A 96 -1.51 2.75 10.99
C SER A 96 -1.63 4.13 10.34
N LEU A 97 -0.84 4.38 9.29
CA LEU A 97 -0.86 5.62 8.53
C LEU A 97 -2.17 5.81 7.75
N ALA A 98 -2.63 4.77 7.05
CA ALA A 98 -3.89 4.78 6.31
C ALA A 98 -5.08 5.02 7.24
N GLY A 99 -5.10 4.37 8.42
CA GLY A 99 -6.11 4.59 9.45
C GLY A 99 -6.16 6.06 9.89
N HIS A 100 -5.01 6.66 10.20
CA HIS A 100 -4.94 8.08 10.58
C HIS A 100 -5.45 9.01 9.47
N TYR A 101 -4.97 8.85 8.24
CA TYR A 101 -5.39 9.71 7.12
C TYR A 101 -6.86 9.51 6.72
N SER A 102 -7.43 8.34 6.97
CA SER A 102 -8.86 8.08 6.77
C SER A 102 -9.70 8.78 7.84
N SER A 103 -9.34 8.62 9.12
CA SER A 103 -10.08 9.20 10.23
C SER A 103 -9.90 10.72 10.37
N TYR A 104 -8.73 11.24 9.99
CA TYR A 104 -8.34 12.63 10.25
C TYR A 104 -7.63 13.28 9.05
N PRO A 105 -8.33 13.47 7.91
CA PRO A 105 -7.71 13.94 6.66
C PRO A 105 -7.16 15.37 6.68
N ASN A 106 -7.52 16.17 7.69
CA ASN A 106 -7.05 17.55 7.85
C ASN A 106 -6.38 17.76 9.22
N ARG A 107 -5.95 16.68 9.91
CA ARG A 107 -5.23 16.82 11.18
C ARG A 107 -3.78 16.39 11.05
N PRO A 108 -2.89 17.00 11.85
CA PRO A 108 -1.52 16.53 12.00
C PRO A 108 -1.48 15.05 12.37
N LEU A 109 -0.42 14.35 11.96
CA LEU A 109 -0.08 13.09 12.61
C LEU A 109 0.31 13.38 14.07
N PRO A 110 -0.23 12.65 15.05
CA PRO A 110 0.25 12.73 16.42
C PRO A 110 1.76 12.41 16.48
N GLU A 111 2.52 13.14 17.28
CA GLU A 111 3.96 12.92 17.42
C GLU A 111 4.31 11.48 17.83
N LYS A 112 3.48 10.87 18.68
CA LYS A 112 3.63 9.45 19.04
C LYS A 112 3.50 8.52 17.83
N LEU A 113 2.60 8.83 16.90
CA LEU A 113 2.43 8.05 15.67
C LEU A 113 3.61 8.29 14.72
N LYS A 114 4.09 9.54 14.58
CA LYS A 114 5.29 9.85 13.78
C LYS A 114 6.51 9.06 14.28
N ALA A 115 6.76 9.09 15.59
CA ALA A 115 7.87 8.38 16.21
C ALA A 115 7.79 6.86 16.02
N ARG A 116 6.57 6.29 16.15
CA ARG A 116 6.32 4.87 15.89
C ARG A 116 6.58 4.50 14.42
N LEU A 117 6.04 5.27 13.48
CA LEU A 117 6.24 5.05 12.05
C LEU A 117 7.72 5.10 11.70
N GLU A 118 8.46 6.07 12.24
CA GLU A 118 9.90 6.16 12.00
C GLU A 118 10.67 4.94 12.53
N GLN A 119 10.29 4.42 13.70
CA GLN A 119 10.86 3.18 14.22
C GLN A 119 10.53 1.97 13.32
N GLU A 120 9.27 1.86 12.87
CA GLU A 120 8.83 0.79 11.97
C GLU A 120 9.56 0.87 10.62
N PHE A 121 9.74 2.06 10.04
CA PHE A 121 10.51 2.26 8.81
C PHE A 121 11.96 1.82 8.95
N LYS A 122 12.64 2.20 10.04
CA LYS A 122 14.01 1.72 10.31
C LYS A 122 14.08 0.20 10.45
N GLN A 123 13.10 -0.41 11.10
CA GLN A 123 13.02 -1.86 11.22
C GLN A 123 12.84 -2.54 9.85
N VAL A 124 12.03 -1.95 8.96
CA VAL A 124 11.84 -2.41 7.58
C VAL A 124 13.15 -2.30 6.80
N GLU A 125 13.84 -1.17 6.86
CA GLU A 125 15.14 -0.97 6.18
C GLU A 125 16.16 -2.03 6.61
N LEU A 126 16.31 -2.23 7.93
CA LEU A 126 17.19 -3.26 8.48
C LEU A 126 16.76 -4.67 8.09
N ALA A 127 15.45 -4.93 7.99
CA ALA A 127 14.92 -6.22 7.56
C ALA A 127 15.22 -6.49 6.08
N LEU A 128 14.99 -5.51 5.20
CA LEU A 128 15.31 -5.59 3.78
C LEU A 128 16.81 -5.87 3.55
N ASP A 129 17.68 -5.24 4.34
CA ASP A 129 19.12 -5.47 4.24
C ASP A 129 19.55 -6.86 4.71
N ARG A 130 18.84 -7.47 5.66
CA ARG A 130 19.07 -8.86 6.06
C ARG A 130 18.54 -9.83 5.02
N GLU A 131 17.33 -9.59 4.53
CA GLU A 131 16.64 -10.42 3.54
C GLU A 131 17.37 -10.41 2.18
N ALA A 132 18.00 -9.29 1.80
CA ALA A 132 18.81 -9.19 0.59
C ALA A 132 20.15 -9.95 0.65
N LYS A 133 20.59 -10.36 1.86
CA LYS A 133 21.82 -11.14 2.07
C LYS A 133 21.56 -12.63 2.29
N SER A 134 20.30 -13.01 2.47
CA SER A 134 19.88 -14.39 2.66
C SER A 134 19.76 -15.13 1.33
#